data_AF-A0AAV3F927-F1
#
_entry.id   AF-A0AAV3F927-F1
#
_cell.length_a   1.000
_cell.length_b   1.000
_cell.length_c   1.000
_cell.angle_alpha   90.00
_cell.angle_beta   90.00
_cell.angle_gamma   90.00
#
_symmetry.space_group_name_H-M   'P 1'
#
loop_
_entity.id
_entity.type
_entity.pdbx_description
1 polymer ?
#
loop_
_entity_poly.entity_id
_entity_poly.type
_entity_poly.pdbx_seq_one_letter_code
_entity_poly.pdbx_strand_id
1 'polypeptide(L)'
;MKGLALPKIGARNLKTALAVTLCIGFFELIHRQYPFYACIAAVICMKDTVENSYKMGKSRMIGTITGGLVGLALTFIALNFNLTRFSGIITGIGIVITIYLLNVFNRKGSVSIACIVLIAIMTNLHGKAPYAYAIDRIIDTFIGIIIALLINNYIYKYENKVKKDLENIEEKISRLEKEVKDDIKNLEENKKN
;
A
#
# COMPACT_ATOMS: atom_id res chain seq x y z
N MET A 1 32.95 -19.46 -5.00
CA MET A 1 32.16 -18.22 -4.91
C MET A 1 30.77 -18.51 -5.46
N LYS A 2 29.72 -18.58 -4.61
CA LYS A 2 28.33 -18.69 -5.10
C LYS A 2 28.01 -17.38 -5.82
N GLY A 3 27.73 -17.44 -7.12
CA GLY A 3 27.40 -16.26 -7.93
C GLY A 3 26.21 -15.51 -7.31
N LEU A 4 26.35 -14.19 -7.18
CA LEU A 4 25.25 -13.32 -6.73
C LEU A 4 24.18 -13.27 -7.82
N ALA A 5 23.24 -14.21 -7.80
CA ALA A 5 22.01 -14.10 -8.58
C ALA A 5 21.13 -13.01 -7.95
N LEU A 6 20.99 -11.86 -8.64
CA LEU A 6 20.12 -10.78 -8.18
C LEU A 6 18.65 -11.23 -8.21
N PRO A 7 17.84 -10.84 -7.21
CA PRO A 7 16.42 -11.17 -7.19
C PRO A 7 15.68 -10.49 -8.34
N LYS A 8 14.75 -11.21 -8.97
CA LYS A 8 13.92 -10.69 -10.08
C LYS A 8 12.95 -9.62 -9.58
N ILE A 9 12.70 -8.62 -10.41
CA ILE A 9 11.68 -7.60 -10.15
C ILE A 9 10.30 -8.26 -10.22
N GLY A 10 9.59 -8.30 -9.10
CA GLY A 10 8.24 -8.86 -9.02
C GLY A 10 7.17 -7.87 -9.49
N ALA A 11 6.01 -8.39 -9.90
CA ALA A 11 4.90 -7.57 -10.38
C ALA A 11 4.37 -6.57 -9.33
N ARG A 12 4.51 -6.90 -8.03
CA ARG A 12 4.25 -5.96 -6.94
C ARG A 12 5.07 -4.67 -7.04
N ASN A 13 6.33 -4.76 -7.45
CA ASN A 13 7.20 -3.59 -7.59
C ASN A 13 6.71 -2.71 -8.73
N LEU A 14 6.36 -3.33 -9.87
CA LEU A 14 5.87 -2.61 -11.05
C LEU A 14 4.55 -1.88 -10.78
N LYS A 15 3.58 -2.56 -10.16
CA LYS A 15 2.30 -1.91 -9.81
C LYS A 15 2.44 -0.81 -8.77
N THR A 16 3.42 -0.95 -7.86
CA THR A 16 3.73 0.11 -6.88
C THR A 16 4.31 1.33 -7.59
N ALA A 17 5.30 1.14 -8.48
CA ALA A 17 5.89 2.22 -9.25
C ALA A 17 4.83 2.95 -10.09
N LEU A 18 3.96 2.20 -10.79
CA LEU A 18 2.85 2.76 -11.55
C LEU A 18 1.89 3.58 -10.67
N ALA A 19 1.52 3.06 -9.49
CA ALA A 19 0.64 3.79 -8.58
C ALA A 19 1.27 5.11 -8.10
N VAL A 20 2.59 5.14 -7.85
CA VAL A 20 3.31 6.37 -7.49
C VAL A 20 3.35 7.36 -8.66
N THR A 21 3.67 6.91 -9.87
CA THR A 21 3.65 7.75 -11.08
C THR A 21 2.28 8.40 -11.28
N LEU A 22 1.20 7.63 -11.09
CA LEU A 22 -0.16 8.14 -11.21
C LEU A 22 -0.56 9.06 -10.06
N CYS A 23 -0.06 8.84 -8.84
CA CYS A 23 -0.25 9.80 -7.74
C CYS A 23 0.38 11.16 -8.08
N ILE A 24 1.61 11.16 -8.59
CA ILE A 24 2.31 12.40 -8.98
C ILE A 24 1.57 13.09 -10.12
N GLY A 25 1.29 12.38 -11.20
CA GLY A 25 0.57 12.96 -12.35
C GLY A 25 -0.84 13.46 -11.96
N PHE A 26 -1.56 12.74 -11.10
CA PHE A 26 -2.86 13.21 -10.61
C PHE A 26 -2.75 14.52 -9.83
N PHE A 27 -1.75 14.68 -8.97
CA PHE A 27 -1.54 15.91 -8.20
C PHE A 27 -1.11 17.09 -9.07
N GLU A 28 -0.30 16.83 -10.09
CA GLU A 28 0.08 17.83 -11.10
C GLU A 28 -1.15 18.34 -11.87
N LEU A 29 -2.07 17.45 -12.25
CA LEU A 29 -3.30 17.79 -12.96
C LEU A 29 -4.26 18.67 -12.14
N ILE A 30 -4.37 18.44 -10.83
CA ILE A 30 -5.24 19.23 -9.95
C ILE A 30 -4.53 20.44 -9.33
N HIS A 31 -3.29 20.73 -9.75
CA HIS A 31 -2.44 21.79 -9.21
C HIS A 31 -2.29 21.77 -7.67
N ARG A 32 -2.37 20.57 -7.06
CA ARG A 32 -2.21 20.38 -5.61
C ARG A 32 -0.73 20.13 -5.31
N GLN A 33 -0.15 20.99 -4.49
CA GLN A 33 1.27 20.87 -4.15
C GLN A 33 1.55 19.67 -3.24
N TYR A 34 2.75 19.09 -3.39
CA TYR A 34 3.33 18.04 -2.54
C TYR A 34 2.57 16.69 -2.54
N PRO A 35 2.67 15.86 -3.61
CA PRO A 35 2.08 14.51 -3.67
C PRO A 35 2.67 13.49 -2.69
N PHE A 36 3.59 13.91 -1.82
CA PHE A 36 4.42 13.06 -0.98
C PHE A 36 3.59 12.08 -0.13
N TYR A 37 2.49 12.55 0.48
CA TYR A 37 1.66 11.70 1.35
C TYR A 37 0.77 10.73 0.58
N ALA A 38 0.28 11.13 -0.59
CA ALA A 38 -0.42 10.23 -1.49
C ALA A 38 0.51 9.12 -1.98
N CYS A 39 1.75 9.46 -2.36
CA CYS A 39 2.75 8.48 -2.80
C CYS A 39 3.10 7.47 -1.69
N ILE A 40 3.35 7.95 -0.46
CA ILE A 40 3.60 7.07 0.69
C ILE A 40 2.40 6.16 0.95
N ALA A 41 1.18 6.70 0.91
CA ALA A 41 -0.03 5.92 1.11
C ALA A 41 -0.16 4.84 0.03
N ALA A 42 0.13 5.17 -1.23
CA ALA A 42 0.11 4.22 -2.33
C ALA A 42 1.11 3.08 -2.12
N VAL A 43 2.36 3.40 -1.78
CA VAL A 43 3.42 2.41 -1.52
C VAL A 43 3.07 1.49 -0.34
N ILE A 44 2.61 2.05 0.78
CA ILE A 44 2.30 1.28 1.98
C ILE A 44 1.10 0.35 1.74
N CYS A 45 0.07 0.86 1.05
CA CYS A 45 -1.17 0.13 0.82
C CYS A 45 -1.08 -0.86 -0.34
N MET A 46 -0.07 -0.76 -1.21
CA MET A 46 0.13 -1.73 -2.28
C MET A 46 0.60 -3.09 -1.74
N LYS A 47 -0.27 -4.09 -1.84
CA LYS A 47 0.00 -5.49 -1.47
C LYS A 47 -0.10 -6.42 -2.68
N ASP A 48 0.18 -7.69 -2.44
CA ASP A 48 0.04 -8.78 -3.39
C ASP A 48 -1.39 -8.90 -3.92
N THR A 49 -2.40 -8.94 -3.04
CA THR A 49 -3.82 -9.04 -3.41
C THR A 49 -4.58 -7.73 -3.17
N VAL A 50 -5.71 -7.59 -3.87
CA VAL A 50 -6.61 -6.43 -3.73
C VAL A 50 -7.20 -6.37 -2.31
N GLU A 51 -7.61 -7.51 -1.76
CA GLU A 51 -8.17 -7.59 -0.41
C GLU A 51 -7.15 -7.17 0.66
N ASN A 52 -5.90 -7.63 0.56
CA ASN A 52 -4.83 -7.23 1.47
C ASN A 52 -4.53 -5.73 1.36
N SER A 53 -4.60 -5.19 0.14
CA SER A 53 -4.42 -3.75 -0.08
C SER A 53 -5.56 -2.94 0.52
N TYR A 54 -6.80 -3.43 0.44
CA TYR A 54 -7.96 -2.81 1.07
C TYR A 54 -7.87 -2.84 2.59
N LYS A 55 -7.51 -3.99 3.18
CA LYS A 55 -7.27 -4.14 4.63
C LYS A 55 -6.18 -3.19 5.12
N MET A 56 -5.09 -3.04 4.36
CA MET A 56 -4.02 -2.11 4.67
C MET A 56 -4.47 -0.65 4.51
N GLY A 57 -5.19 -0.32 3.44
CA GLY A 57 -5.76 1.01 3.21
C GLY A 57 -6.69 1.44 4.35
N LYS A 58 -7.57 0.55 4.81
CA LYS A 58 -8.43 0.79 5.97
C LYS A 58 -7.61 1.07 7.24
N SER A 59 -6.58 0.26 7.49
CA SER A 59 -5.68 0.47 8.64
C SER A 59 -4.90 1.79 8.53
N ARG A 60 -4.49 2.17 7.31
CA ARG A 60 -3.82 3.43 7.03
C ARG A 60 -4.72 4.64 7.28
N MET A 61 -5.99 4.58 6.86
CA MET A 61 -6.97 5.63 7.12
C MET A 61 -7.26 5.78 8.61
N ILE A 62 -7.53 4.67 9.30
CA ILE A 62 -7.78 4.68 10.75
C ILE A 62 -6.57 5.29 11.48
N GLY A 63 -5.36 4.83 11.16
CA GLY A 63 -4.15 5.36 11.77
C GLY A 63 -3.95 6.85 11.50
N THR A 64 -4.19 7.30 10.26
CA THR A 64 -4.03 8.72 9.88
C THR A 64 -5.03 9.61 10.60
N ILE A 65 -6.30 9.18 10.70
CA ILE A 65 -7.33 9.92 11.41
C ILE A 65 -7.02 9.96 12.91
N THR A 66 -6.72 8.82 13.54
CA THR A 66 -6.43 8.78 14.99
C THR A 66 -5.17 9.58 15.33
N GLY A 67 -4.07 9.40 14.60
CA GLY A 67 -2.85 10.16 14.81
C GLY A 67 -3.04 11.66 14.53
N GLY A 68 -3.86 11.99 13.53
CA GLY A 68 -4.30 13.35 13.23
C GLY A 68 -5.03 13.98 14.41
N LEU A 69 -6.11 13.36 14.89
CA LEU A 69 -6.93 13.86 15.98
C LEU A 69 -6.15 14.02 17.28
N VAL A 70 -5.35 13.02 17.67
CA VAL A 70 -4.53 13.10 18.89
C VAL A 70 -3.45 14.17 18.74
N GLY A 71 -2.77 14.22 17.59
CA GLY A 71 -1.75 15.25 17.31
C GLY A 71 -2.33 16.67 17.36
N LEU A 72 -3.53 16.88 16.80
CA LEU A 72 -4.23 18.16 16.88
C LEU A 72 -4.60 18.55 18.31
N ALA A 73 -5.19 17.62 19.07
CA ALA A 73 -5.57 17.87 20.45
C ALA A 73 -4.36 18.26 21.31
N LEU A 74 -3.25 17.53 21.18
CA LEU A 74 -2.01 17.81 21.91
C LEU A 74 -1.35 19.11 21.46
N THR A 75 -1.38 19.42 20.17
CA THR A 75 -0.86 20.70 19.66
C THR A 75 -1.67 21.87 20.22
N PHE A 76 -3.00 21.75 20.27
CA PHE A 76 -3.86 22.76 20.87
C PHE A 76 -3.54 22.98 22.35
N ILE A 77 -3.36 21.90 23.12
CA ILE A 77 -2.95 21.99 24.54
C ILE A 77 -1.55 22.65 24.65
N ALA A 78 -0.58 22.21 23.84
CA ALA A 78 0.78 22.73 23.90
C ALA A 78 0.85 24.24 23.60
N LEU A 79 0.06 24.73 22.65
CA LEU A 79 0.00 26.15 22.29
C LEU A 79 -0.72 26.98 23.36
N ASN A 80 -1.89 26.56 23.84
CA ASN A 80 -2.67 27.35 24.82
C ASN A 80 -1.98 27.46 26.19
N PHE A 81 -1.25 26.43 26.61
CA PHE A 81 -0.55 26.42 27.90
C PHE A 81 0.92 26.84 27.80
N ASN A 82 1.38 27.34 26.64
CA ASN A 82 2.78 27.70 26.39
C ASN A 82 3.79 26.58 26.72
N LEU A 83 3.39 25.32 26.49
CA LEU A 83 4.21 24.13 26.76
C LEU A 83 5.05 23.70 25.55
N THR A 84 5.21 24.56 24.55
CA THR A 84 5.96 24.27 23.31
C THR A 84 7.41 23.86 23.57
N ARG A 85 8.03 24.36 24.65
CA ARG A 85 9.36 23.93 25.12
C ARG A 85 9.42 22.45 25.52
N PHE A 86 8.29 21.88 25.95
CA PHE A 86 8.16 20.47 26.33
C PHE A 86 7.53 19.59 25.24
N SER A 87 7.51 20.07 23.99
CA SER A 87 6.89 19.38 22.86
C SER A 87 7.35 17.92 22.70
N GLY A 88 8.62 17.62 22.98
CA GLY A 88 9.15 16.25 22.98
C GLY A 88 8.46 15.33 24.01
N ILE A 89 8.30 15.81 25.24
CA ILE A 89 7.62 15.06 26.32
C ILE A 89 6.14 14.86 25.97
N ILE A 90 5.47 15.93 25.51
CA ILE A 90 4.06 15.87 25.10
C ILE A 90 3.86 14.89 23.94
N THR A 91 4.78 14.87 22.98
CA THR A 91 4.76 13.91 21.86
C THR A 91 4.92 12.47 22.36
N GLY A 92 5.85 12.23 23.31
CA GLY A 92 6.03 10.92 23.92
C GLY A 92 4.77 10.42 24.64
N ILE A 93 4.14 11.29 25.45
CA ILE A 93 2.85 11.00 26.09
C ILE A 93 1.78 10.71 25.03
N GLY A 94 1.72 11.52 23.98
CA GLY A 94 0.81 11.34 22.86
C GLY A 94 0.95 10.01 22.14
N ILE A 95 2.19 9.53 21.97
CA ILE A 95 2.45 8.19 21.42
C ILE A 95 1.85 7.11 22.32
N VAL A 96 2.07 7.17 23.63
CA VAL A 96 1.51 6.20 24.59
C VAL A 96 -0.02 6.20 24.53
N ILE A 97 -0.65 7.39 24.56
CA ILE A 97 -2.11 7.54 24.45
C ILE A 97 -2.61 6.93 23.13
N THR A 98 -1.96 7.26 22.01
CA THR A 98 -2.37 6.78 20.68
C THR A 98 -2.28 5.26 20.57
N ILE A 99 -1.19 4.67 21.06
CA ILE A 99 -1.01 3.21 21.10
C ILE A 99 -2.11 2.57 21.93
N TYR A 100 -2.36 3.10 23.13
CA TYR A 100 -3.38 2.58 24.04
C TYR A 100 -4.77 2.63 23.40
N LEU A 101 -5.17 3.78 22.84
CA LEU A 101 -6.47 3.95 22.17
C LEU A 101 -6.64 2.92 21.04
N LEU A 102 -5.66 2.78 20.16
CA LEU A 102 -5.74 1.84 19.05
C LEU A 102 -5.76 0.38 19.50
N ASN A 103 -5.11 0.04 20.61
CA ASN A 103 -5.18 -1.28 21.19
C ASN A 103 -6.58 -1.58 21.76
N VAL A 104 -7.19 -0.62 22.46
CA VAL A 104 -8.56 -0.72 22.99
C VAL A 104 -9.57 -0.94 21.85
N PHE A 105 -9.42 -0.25 20.72
CA PHE A 105 -10.27 -0.44 19.55
C PHE A 105 -9.90 -1.65 18.68
N ASN A 106 -8.93 -2.48 19.12
CA ASN A 106 -8.42 -3.63 18.38
C ASN A 106 -7.93 -3.29 16.95
N ARG A 107 -7.27 -2.13 16.80
CA ARG A 107 -6.73 -1.59 15.54
C ARG A 107 -5.19 -1.59 15.52
N LYS A 108 -4.57 -2.69 15.98
CA LYS A 108 -3.10 -2.84 16.08
C LYS A 108 -2.34 -2.51 14.79
N GLY A 109 -2.89 -2.89 13.62
CA GLY A 109 -2.29 -2.58 12.31
C GLY A 109 -2.24 -1.09 11.95
N SER A 110 -2.89 -0.22 12.72
CA SER A 110 -2.92 1.23 12.51
C SER A 110 -1.93 1.99 13.40
N VAL A 111 -1.31 1.33 14.37
CA VAL A 111 -0.52 1.96 15.45
C VAL A 111 0.68 2.73 14.90
N SER A 112 1.56 2.07 14.14
CA SER A 112 2.77 2.74 13.59
C SER A 112 2.41 3.93 12.71
N ILE A 113 1.32 3.83 11.95
CA ILE A 113 0.82 4.87 11.06
C ILE A 113 0.35 6.08 11.87
N ALA A 114 -0.43 5.85 12.93
CA ALA A 114 -0.92 6.90 13.80
C ALA A 114 0.22 7.63 14.52
N CYS A 115 1.21 6.89 15.01
CA CYS A 115 2.40 7.48 15.63
C CYS A 115 3.17 8.37 14.63
N ILE A 116 3.39 7.91 13.40
CA ILE A 116 4.06 8.72 12.36
C ILE A 116 3.30 10.01 12.09
N VAL A 117 1.98 9.96 11.98
CA VAL A 117 1.16 11.15 11.70
C VAL A 117 1.15 12.10 12.88
N LEU A 118 1.02 11.60 14.11
CA LEU A 118 1.10 12.39 15.33
C LEU A 118 2.46 13.11 15.41
N ILE A 119 3.56 12.38 15.25
CA ILE A 119 4.91 12.97 15.24
C ILE A 119 5.00 14.05 14.17
N ALA A 120 4.52 13.77 12.96
CA ALA A 120 4.61 14.71 11.85
C ALA A 120 3.77 15.99 12.05
N ILE A 121 2.75 15.97 12.91
CA ILE A 121 2.03 17.17 13.34
C ILE A 121 2.82 17.88 14.44
N MET A 122 3.24 17.13 15.47
CA MET A 122 3.93 17.66 16.65
C MET A 122 5.35 18.20 16.37
N THR A 123 5.98 17.82 15.26
CA THR A 123 7.29 18.35 14.86
C THR A 123 7.19 19.49 13.85
N ASN A 124 6.01 19.74 13.29
CA ASN A 124 5.80 20.72 12.23
C ASN A 124 4.95 21.93 12.68
N LEU A 125 4.98 22.27 13.98
CA LEU A 125 4.19 23.36 14.57
C LEU A 125 4.47 24.75 13.96
N HIS A 126 5.63 24.95 13.30
CA HIS A 126 6.06 26.26 12.80
C HIS A 126 5.75 26.50 11.31
N GLY A 127 5.20 25.51 10.59
CA GLY A 127 4.96 25.60 9.16
C GLY A 127 3.53 25.99 8.80
N LYS A 128 2.66 24.98 8.72
CA LYS A 128 1.23 25.14 8.45
C LYS A 128 0.43 25.09 9.75
N ALA A 129 -0.77 25.69 9.74
CA ALA A 129 -1.72 25.49 10.82
C ALA A 129 -1.96 23.98 11.04
N PRO A 130 -1.85 23.46 12.27
CA PRO A 130 -1.91 22.02 12.55
C PRO A 130 -3.16 21.35 11.97
N TYR A 131 -4.32 21.99 12.08
CA TYR A 131 -5.59 21.49 11.54
C TYR A 131 -5.57 21.34 10.01
N ALA A 132 -5.02 22.33 9.30
CA ALA A 132 -4.90 22.29 7.85
C ALA A 132 -3.98 21.16 7.42
N TYR A 133 -2.89 20.97 8.14
CA TYR A 133 -1.97 19.85 7.89
C TYR A 133 -2.63 18.49 8.12
N ALA A 134 -3.40 18.32 9.20
CA ALA A 134 -4.12 17.07 9.46
C ALA A 134 -5.18 16.77 8.40
N ILE A 135 -5.90 17.78 7.91
CA ILE A 135 -6.86 17.64 6.81
C ILE A 135 -6.15 17.24 5.52
N ASP A 136 -5.08 17.95 5.16
CA ASP A 136 -4.25 17.61 4.00
C ASP A 136 -3.76 16.16 4.07
N ARG A 137 -3.32 15.71 5.25
CA ARG A 137 -2.91 14.33 5.49
C ARG A 137 -4.01 13.31 5.23
N ILE A 138 -5.23 13.56 5.68
CA ILE A 138 -6.36 12.66 5.47
C ILE A 138 -6.71 12.59 3.97
N ILE A 139 -6.81 13.75 3.31
CA ILE A 139 -7.16 13.86 1.89
C ILE A 139 -6.11 13.19 1.01
N ASP A 140 -4.83 13.53 1.20
CA ASP A 140 -3.74 12.99 0.38
C ASP A 140 -3.60 11.48 0.58
N THR A 141 -3.72 11.01 1.83
CA THR A 141 -3.67 9.57 2.14
C THR A 141 -4.83 8.84 1.48
N PHE A 142 -6.04 9.42 1.51
CA PHE A 142 -7.21 8.84 0.86
C PHE A 142 -7.02 8.72 -0.64
N ILE A 143 -6.56 9.78 -1.32
CA ILE A 143 -6.28 9.76 -2.77
C ILE A 143 -5.26 8.66 -3.09
N GLY A 144 -4.14 8.59 -2.36
CA GLY A 144 -3.12 7.58 -2.58
C GLY A 144 -3.63 6.14 -2.41
N ILE A 145 -4.52 5.91 -1.43
CA ILE A 145 -5.17 4.61 -1.24
C ILE A 145 -6.06 4.25 -2.43
N ILE A 146 -6.89 5.19 -2.90
CA ILE A 146 -7.79 4.95 -4.04
C ILE A 146 -6.97 4.57 -5.28
N ILE A 147 -5.92 5.34 -5.59
CA ILE A 147 -5.05 5.05 -6.73
C ILE A 147 -4.40 3.67 -6.59
N ALA A 148 -3.86 3.33 -5.42
CA ALA A 148 -3.26 2.01 -5.19
C ALA A 148 -4.27 0.86 -5.34
N LEU A 149 -5.51 1.03 -4.86
CA LEU A 149 -6.55 0.02 -4.99
C LEU A 149 -6.98 -0.18 -6.45
N LEU A 150 -7.15 0.90 -7.20
CA LEU A 150 -7.50 0.83 -8.62
C LEU A 150 -6.43 0.11 -9.43
N ILE A 151 -5.16 0.49 -9.23
CA ILE A 151 -4.03 -0.12 -9.94
C ILE A 151 -3.85 -1.58 -9.54
N ASN A 152 -3.96 -1.89 -8.25
CA ASN A 152 -3.84 -3.28 -7.82
C ASN A 152 -4.98 -4.13 -8.39
N ASN A 153 -6.22 -3.64 -8.39
CA ASN A 153 -7.36 -4.35 -8.94
C ASN A 153 -7.21 -4.62 -10.44
N TYR A 154 -6.73 -3.62 -11.21
CA TYR A 154 -6.49 -3.77 -12.63
C TYR A 154 -5.41 -4.82 -12.93
N ILE A 155 -4.25 -4.69 -12.28
CA ILE A 155 -3.10 -5.58 -12.51
C ILE A 155 -3.37 -6.99 -12.00
N TYR A 156 -4.00 -7.14 -10.83
CA TYR A 156 -4.36 -8.45 -10.27
C TYR A 156 -5.30 -9.24 -11.19
N LYS A 157 -6.32 -8.57 -11.77
CA LYS A 157 -7.21 -9.19 -12.76
C LYS A 157 -6.47 -9.62 -14.01
N TYR A 158 -5.56 -8.78 -14.51
CA TYR A 158 -4.74 -9.08 -15.67
C TYR A 158 -3.81 -10.29 -15.42
N GLU A 159 -3.10 -10.31 -14.29
CA GLU A 159 -2.24 -11.42 -13.87
C GLU A 159 -3.00 -12.75 -13.80
N ASN A 160 -4.19 -12.75 -13.20
CA ASN A 160 -5.01 -13.95 -13.08
C ASN A 160 -5.53 -14.43 -14.45
N LYS A 161 -5.87 -13.49 -15.35
CA LYS A 161 -6.26 -13.84 -16.72
C LYS A 161 -5.10 -14.51 -17.47
N VAL A 162 -3.90 -13.92 -17.41
CA VAL A 162 -2.70 -14.48 -18.06
C VAL A 162 -2.37 -15.86 -17.50
N LYS A 163 -2.43 -16.05 -16.18
CA LYS A 163 -2.20 -17.37 -15.56
C LYS A 163 -3.18 -18.42 -16.07
N LYS A 164 -4.48 -18.08 -16.11
CA LYS A 164 -5.51 -18.99 -16.63
C LYS A 164 -5.31 -19.32 -18.11
N ASP A 165 -4.90 -18.34 -18.91
CA ASP A 165 -4.61 -18.55 -20.33
C ASP A 165 -3.38 -19.46 -20.52
N LEU A 166 -2.35 -19.33 -19.68
CA LEU A 166 -1.18 -20.23 -19.66
C LEU A 166 -1.55 -21.65 -19.24
N GLU A 167 -2.32 -21.83 -18.18
CA GLU A 167 -2.82 -23.14 -17.72
C GLU A 167 -3.61 -23.84 -18.84
N ASN A 168 -4.48 -23.11 -19.55
CA ASN A 168 -5.23 -23.65 -20.70
C ASN A 168 -4.32 -24.07 -21.87
N ILE A 169 -3.22 -23.35 -22.11
CA ILE A 169 -2.24 -23.69 -23.16
C ILE A 169 -1.44 -24.93 -22.75
N GLU A 170 -0.97 -24.99 -21.51
CA GLU A 170 -0.25 -26.15 -20.96
C GLU A 170 -1.10 -27.42 -21.01
N GLU A 171 -2.40 -27.33 -20.69
CA GLU A 171 -3.34 -28.44 -20.85
C GLU A 171 -3.48 -28.89 -22.32
N LYS A 172 -3.57 -27.95 -23.26
CA LYS A 172 -3.68 -28.28 -24.70
C LYS A 172 -2.42 -28.94 -25.24
N ILE A 173 -1.25 -28.42 -24.88
CA ILE A 173 0.04 -29.02 -25.26
C ILE A 173 0.13 -30.44 -24.69
N SER A 174 -0.22 -30.64 -23.43
CA SER A 174 -0.20 -31.96 -22.78
C SER A 174 -1.15 -32.97 -23.44
N ARG A 175 -2.28 -32.52 -24.01
CA ARG A 175 -3.20 -33.38 -24.78
C ARG A 175 -2.63 -33.74 -26.15
N LEU A 176 -2.13 -32.75 -26.89
CA LEU A 176 -1.50 -32.96 -28.19
C LEU A 176 -0.29 -33.92 -28.10
N GLU A 177 0.54 -33.78 -27.07
CA GLU A 177 1.66 -34.70 -26.84
C GLU A 177 1.23 -36.15 -26.61
N LYS A 178 0.06 -36.37 -26.00
CA LYS A 178 -0.49 -37.72 -25.82
C LYS A 178 -1.02 -38.27 -27.14
N GLU A 179 -1.81 -37.49 -27.87
CA GLU A 179 -2.34 -37.88 -29.19
C GLU A 179 -1.23 -38.28 -30.15
N VAL A 180 -0.16 -37.47 -30.24
CA VAL A 180 1.00 -37.77 -31.09
C VAL A 180 1.71 -39.07 -30.66
N LYS A 181 1.84 -39.33 -29.36
CA LYS A 181 2.45 -40.57 -28.86
C LYS A 181 1.61 -41.81 -29.18
N ASP A 182 0.30 -41.70 -29.03
CA ASP A 182 -0.63 -42.79 -29.33
C ASP A 182 -0.62 -43.10 -30.84
N ASP A 183 -0.61 -42.07 -31.68
CA ASP A 183 -0.51 -42.22 -33.15
C ASP A 183 0.81 -42.89 -33.58
N ILE A 184 1.94 -42.49 -33.01
CA ILE A 184 3.24 -43.12 -33.30
C ILE A 184 3.21 -44.60 -32.91
N LYS A 185 2.66 -44.94 -31.74
CA LYS A 185 2.57 -46.33 -31.28
C LYS A 185 1.71 -47.18 -32.21
N ASN A 186 0.56 -46.66 -32.64
CA ASN A 186 -0.32 -47.34 -33.59
C ASN A 186 0.37 -47.59 -34.95
N LEU A 187 1.19 -46.64 -35.43
CA LEU A 187 1.96 -46.81 -36.66
C LEU A 187 3.07 -47.87 -36.54
N GLU A 188 3.72 -47.98 -35.39
CA GLU A 188 4.74 -49.01 -35.14
C GLU A 188 4.13 -50.42 -35.05
N GLU A 189 2.94 -50.56 -34.45
CA GLU A 189 2.21 -51.83 -34.38
C GLU A 189 1.75 -52.28 -35.77
N ASN A 190 1.24 -51.38 -36.61
CA ASN A 190 0.81 -51.69 -37.98
C ASN A 190 1.97 -52.08 -38.92
N LYS A 191 3.21 -51.66 -38.65
CA LYS A 191 4.39 -52.07 -39.44
C LYS A 191 4.94 -53.46 -39.09
N LYS A 192 4.51 -54.05 -37.98
CA LYS A 192 4.95 -55.38 -37.52
C LYS A 192 4.05 -56.52 -38.00
N ASN A 193 2.88 -56.21 -38.57
CA ASN A 193 1.95 -57.15 -39.21
C ASN A 193 2.14 -57.13 -40.72
#